data_AF-A0A7S3ERY8-F1
#
_entry.id   AF-A0A7S3ERY8-F1
#
_cell.length_a   1.000
_cell.length_b   1.000
_cell.length_c   1.000
_cell.angle_alpha   90.00
_cell.angle_beta   90.00
_cell.angle_gamma   90.00
#
_symmetry.space_group_name_H-M   'P 1'
#
loop_
_entity.id
_entity.type
_entity.pdbx_description
1 polymer ?
#
loop_
_entity_poly.entity_id
_entity_poly.type
_entity_poly.pdbx_seq_one_letter_code
_entity_poly.pdbx_strand_id
1 'polypeptide(L)'
;MQEPDLPKDVVKEMKAFVSRSSLFPYLLRLPATLTSLSDVSYFWMREFYLELCMRVQFPVSMSMPWILTEHVLLQDNSLLMPLLLAPLDCYNDAAMASLHVHRQQFLFTEIEAELNLIFDNILFTLSDQVFKHFKTRAAVSLLQQTSADADGENAYDAEVRQATGKNNFAPLLSMQRLALLGRSLPFARLLTQRMNIKLAESLDFAIRRFEARDLGAVLELQRALRVCRLTHDLISEHLPDIDPFEQLLAYSNHSITFLSFSTRILDAAKEGVKADLLPNYAYRADGHLFQRPLTMSFTQEPERDPLPKLRNQHMLFGTKQLNAEYQLLVARQTQGGFGPIHAEALVEVLGEGGLNALLHDLSSHMDELIE
;
A
#
# COMPACT_ATOMS: atom_id res chain seq x y z
N MET A 1 25.29 68.08 47.95
CA MET A 1 24.77 66.95 48.73
C MET A 1 24.86 65.73 47.83
N GLN A 2 25.78 64.80 48.10
CA GLN A 2 25.81 63.50 47.42
C GLN A 2 24.80 62.62 48.15
N GLU A 3 23.85 62.06 47.40
CA GLU A 3 22.88 61.12 47.95
C GLU A 3 23.62 59.88 48.50
N PRO A 4 23.17 59.30 49.63
CA PRO A 4 23.81 58.14 50.23
C PRO A 4 23.69 56.90 49.32
N ASP A 5 24.79 56.16 49.17
CA ASP A 5 24.83 54.92 48.39
C ASP A 5 23.82 53.88 48.91
N LEU A 6 23.09 53.24 47.99
CA LEU A 6 22.10 52.22 48.33
C LEU A 6 22.75 51.01 49.04
N PRO A 7 22.06 50.41 50.03
CA PRO A 7 22.54 49.22 50.73
C PRO A 7 22.73 48.03 49.76
N LYS A 8 23.83 47.28 49.95
CA LYS A 8 24.28 46.21 49.03
C LYS A 8 23.24 45.11 48.79
N ASP A 9 22.40 44.81 49.78
CA ASP A 9 21.34 43.80 49.67
C ASP A 9 20.21 44.27 48.75
N VAL A 10 19.81 45.54 48.85
CA VAL A 10 18.81 46.15 47.95
C VAL A 10 19.33 46.20 46.52
N VAL A 11 20.62 46.49 46.32
CA VAL A 11 21.24 46.46 44.98
C VAL A 11 21.20 45.04 44.38
N LYS A 12 21.36 44.00 45.20
CA LYS A 12 21.27 42.60 44.75
C LYS A 12 19.84 42.21 44.37
N GLU A 13 18.86 42.60 45.17
CA GLU A 13 17.43 42.38 44.85
C GLU A 13 16.99 43.16 43.62
N MET A 14 17.40 44.43 43.49
CA MET A 14 17.10 45.25 42.30
C MET A 14 17.72 44.65 41.05
N LYS A 15 18.96 44.14 41.09
CA LYS A 15 19.58 43.44 39.96
C LYS A 15 18.83 42.16 39.60
N ALA A 16 18.40 41.39 40.60
CA ALA A 16 17.61 40.18 40.38
C ALA A 16 16.23 40.51 39.78
N PHE A 17 15.60 41.59 40.23
CA PHE A 17 14.34 42.07 39.67
C PHE A 17 14.50 42.56 38.23
N VAL A 18 15.50 43.40 37.94
CA VAL A 18 15.81 43.89 36.58
C VAL A 18 16.08 42.73 35.61
N SER A 19 16.81 41.71 36.06
CA SER A 19 17.07 40.50 35.28
C SER A 19 15.84 39.64 35.02
N ARG A 20 14.83 39.67 35.91
CA ARG A 20 13.56 38.96 35.70
C ARG A 20 12.60 39.79 34.84
N SER A 21 12.57 41.10 35.07
CA SER A 21 11.69 42.02 34.35
C SER A 21 12.10 42.21 32.89
N SER A 22 13.36 41.94 32.52
CA SER A 22 13.80 41.94 31.12
C SER A 22 13.07 40.90 30.26
N LEU A 23 12.54 39.82 30.87
CA LEU A 23 11.77 38.79 30.19
C LEU A 23 10.28 39.16 30.02
N PHE A 24 9.78 40.14 30.79
CA PHE A 24 8.36 40.49 30.79
C PHE A 24 7.83 40.97 29.43
N PRO A 25 8.56 41.77 28.62
CA PRO A 25 8.09 42.14 27.29
C PRO A 25 7.86 40.94 26.36
N TYR A 26 8.69 39.90 26.49
CA TYR A 26 8.57 38.67 25.71
C TYR A 26 7.39 37.83 26.19
N LEU A 27 7.22 37.67 27.51
CA LEU A 27 6.10 36.94 28.10
C LEU A 27 4.75 37.64 27.86
N LEU A 28 4.71 38.97 27.89
CA LEU A 28 3.51 39.75 27.56
C LEU A 28 3.15 39.64 26.07
N ARG A 29 4.13 39.34 25.21
CA ARG A 29 3.94 39.07 23.77
C ARG A 29 4.15 37.60 23.44
N LEU A 30 3.67 36.71 24.32
CA LEU A 30 3.89 35.27 24.19
C LEU A 30 3.60 34.71 22.79
N PRO A 31 2.47 35.03 22.12
CA PRO A 31 2.19 34.49 20.79
C PRO A 31 3.25 34.89 19.76
N ALA A 32 3.62 36.17 19.70
CA ALA A 32 4.62 36.66 18.75
C ALA A 32 6.01 36.07 19.05
N THR A 33 6.36 35.90 20.32
CA THR A 33 7.63 35.26 20.69
C THR A 33 7.67 33.78 20.36
N LEU A 34 6.54 33.07 20.54
CA LEU A 34 6.45 31.66 20.16
C LEU A 34 6.59 31.50 18.65
N THR A 35 5.88 32.29 17.84
CA THR A 35 6.04 32.27 16.38
C THR A 35 7.48 32.55 15.96
N SER A 36 8.16 33.51 16.60
CA SER A 36 9.56 33.80 16.27
C SER A 36 10.55 32.70 16.67
N LEU A 37 10.23 31.92 17.71
CA LEU A 37 11.07 30.82 18.18
C LEU A 37 10.80 29.52 17.40
N SER A 38 9.58 29.37 16.87
CA SER A 38 9.17 28.23 16.06
C SER A 38 9.34 28.46 14.56
N ASP A 39 10.00 29.53 14.13
CA ASP A 39 10.15 29.85 12.72
C ASP A 39 11.23 28.96 12.06
N VAL A 40 10.77 28.06 11.20
CA VAL A 40 11.62 27.11 10.46
C VAL A 40 11.69 27.48 8.96
N SER A 41 11.23 28.69 8.59
CA SER A 41 11.18 29.16 7.19
C SER A 41 12.52 29.15 6.45
N TYR A 42 13.61 29.37 7.19
CA TYR A 42 14.97 29.42 6.64
C TYR A 42 15.45 28.12 6.00
N PHE A 43 14.86 26.97 6.34
CA PHE A 43 15.24 25.69 5.73
C PHE A 43 14.85 25.60 4.25
N TRP A 44 13.81 26.31 3.82
CA TRP A 44 13.43 26.37 2.41
C TRP A 44 14.12 27.53 1.67
N MET A 45 14.32 28.66 2.35
CA MET A 45 14.82 29.89 1.74
C MET A 45 16.24 29.72 1.19
N ARG A 46 16.43 30.02 -0.11
CA ARG A 46 17.69 29.73 -0.82
C ARG A 46 18.19 30.83 -1.76
N GLU A 47 17.60 32.02 -1.72
CA GLU A 47 17.95 33.18 -2.57
C GLU A 47 19.44 33.51 -2.57
N PHE A 48 20.09 33.50 -1.40
CA PHE A 48 21.52 33.76 -1.29
C PHE A 48 22.37 32.80 -2.13
N TYR A 49 22.01 31.51 -2.14
CA TYR A 49 22.73 30.49 -2.90
C TYR A 49 22.39 30.53 -4.40
N LEU A 50 21.15 30.90 -4.74
CA LEU A 50 20.74 31.09 -6.14
C LEU A 50 21.54 32.21 -6.80
N GLU A 51 21.71 33.33 -6.10
CA GLU A 51 22.52 34.46 -6.55
C GLU A 51 23.99 34.05 -6.72
N LEU A 52 24.56 33.36 -5.72
CA LEU A 52 25.96 32.91 -5.77
C LEU A 52 26.23 31.94 -6.93
N CYS A 53 25.25 31.09 -7.26
CA CYS A 53 25.36 30.12 -8.35
C CYS A 53 24.92 30.65 -9.71
N MET A 54 24.36 31.87 -9.79
CA MET A 54 23.75 32.43 -11.00
C MET A 54 22.71 31.49 -11.62
N ARG A 55 21.85 30.90 -10.78
CA ARG A 55 20.79 29.97 -11.20
C ARG A 55 19.42 30.51 -10.83
N VAL A 56 18.44 30.23 -11.68
CA VAL A 56 17.04 30.63 -11.45
C VAL A 56 16.39 29.77 -10.37
N GLN A 57 16.68 28.47 -10.32
CA GLN A 57 16.10 27.58 -9.31
C GLN A 57 16.96 26.34 -9.06
N PHE A 58 16.90 25.81 -7.83
CA PHE A 58 17.48 24.51 -7.48
C PHE A 58 16.47 23.36 -7.63
N PRO A 59 16.92 22.14 -7.98
CA PRO A 59 16.04 20.99 -8.01
C PRO A 59 15.51 20.66 -6.60
N VAL A 60 14.34 20.01 -6.55
CA VAL A 60 13.67 19.64 -5.28
C VAL A 60 14.52 18.73 -4.40
N SER A 61 15.39 17.91 -5.00
CA SER A 61 16.37 17.09 -4.28
C SER A 61 17.38 17.86 -3.44
N MET A 62 17.50 19.18 -3.64
CA MET A 62 18.36 20.07 -2.84
C MET A 62 17.56 20.86 -1.78
N SER A 63 16.25 20.66 -1.70
CA SER A 63 15.40 21.34 -0.71
C SER A 63 15.46 20.60 0.62
N MET A 64 15.80 21.29 1.71
CA MET A 64 15.94 20.64 3.02
C MET A 64 14.66 19.97 3.53
N PRO A 65 13.47 20.60 3.44
CA PRO A 65 12.23 19.93 3.83
C PRO A 65 12.01 18.62 3.05
N TRP A 66 12.26 18.63 1.73
CA TRP A 66 12.17 17.42 0.91
C TRP A 66 13.17 16.36 1.33
N ILE A 67 14.45 16.71 1.49
CA ILE A 67 15.52 15.77 1.87
C ILE A 67 15.16 15.05 3.19
N LEU A 68 14.61 15.77 4.16
CA LEU A 68 14.17 15.19 5.44
C LEU A 68 12.98 14.24 5.25
N THR A 69 11.96 14.62 4.48
CA THR A 69 10.84 13.73 4.18
C THR A 69 11.26 12.51 3.36
N GLU A 70 12.13 12.68 2.37
CA GLU A 70 12.65 11.62 1.51
C GLU A 70 13.44 10.61 2.32
N HIS A 71 14.27 11.07 3.26
CA HIS A 71 15.01 10.19 4.16
C HIS A 71 14.07 9.34 5.03
N VAL A 72 12.97 9.90 5.54
CA VAL A 72 11.96 9.13 6.28
C VAL A 72 11.26 8.11 5.38
N LEU A 73 10.92 8.48 4.14
CA LEU A 73 10.32 7.55 3.17
C LEU A 73 11.27 6.41 2.81
N LEU A 74 12.55 6.67 2.57
CA LEU A 74 13.53 5.64 2.19
C LEU A 74 13.75 4.58 3.28
N GLN A 75 13.46 4.90 4.54
CA GLN A 75 13.59 3.97 5.67
C GLN A 75 12.37 3.05 5.87
N ASP A 76 11.36 3.09 4.97
CA ASP A 76 10.12 2.33 5.05
C ASP A 76 9.48 2.42 6.46
N ASN A 77 9.17 1.30 7.12
CA ASN A 77 8.44 1.24 8.40
C ASN A 77 9.34 1.54 9.63
N SER A 78 10.04 2.66 9.61
CA SER A 78 10.91 3.12 10.70
C SER A 78 10.11 3.79 11.83
N LEU A 79 10.71 3.94 13.02
CA LEU A 79 10.15 4.69 14.14
C LEU A 79 9.92 6.18 13.79
N LEU A 80 10.57 6.67 12.74
CA LEU A 80 10.42 8.03 12.24
C LEU A 80 9.18 8.26 11.37
N MET A 81 8.48 7.18 10.97
CA MET A 81 7.34 7.29 10.06
C MET A 81 6.21 8.21 10.58
N PRO A 82 5.85 8.23 11.88
CA PRO A 82 4.87 9.20 12.40
C PRO A 82 5.28 10.67 12.22
N LEU A 83 6.58 10.95 12.06
CA LEU A 83 7.12 12.30 11.86
C LEU A 83 7.24 12.67 10.37
N LEU A 84 6.79 11.82 9.44
CA LEU A 84 6.93 12.03 8.00
C LEU A 84 6.40 13.40 7.54
N LEU A 85 5.30 13.89 8.12
CA LEU A 85 4.67 15.13 7.69
C LEU A 85 5.20 16.36 8.44
N ALA A 86 5.97 16.18 9.52
CA ALA A 86 6.48 17.30 10.32
C ALA A 86 7.39 18.25 9.53
N PRO A 87 8.29 17.78 8.64
CA PRO A 87 9.08 18.70 7.81
C PRO A 87 8.23 19.53 6.83
N LEU A 88 7.00 19.11 6.50
CA LEU A 88 6.14 19.87 5.59
C LEU A 88 5.64 21.18 6.21
N ASP A 89 5.63 21.28 7.54
CA ASP A 89 5.28 22.54 8.22
C ASP A 89 6.29 23.66 7.91
N CYS A 90 7.51 23.33 7.50
CA CYS A 90 8.47 24.33 7.01
C CYS A 90 7.92 25.13 5.83
N TYR A 91 7.08 24.53 4.97
CA TYR A 91 6.43 25.23 3.86
C TYR A 91 5.37 26.23 4.35
N ASN A 92 4.68 25.94 5.46
CA ASN A 92 3.74 26.87 6.08
C ASN A 92 4.47 28.11 6.60
N ASP A 93 5.59 27.92 7.29
CA ASP A 93 6.42 29.01 7.81
C ASP A 93 7.06 29.82 6.67
N ALA A 94 7.62 29.14 5.66
CA ALA A 94 8.20 29.78 4.49
C ALA A 94 7.18 30.61 3.71
N ALA A 95 5.94 30.12 3.57
CA ALA A 95 4.87 30.86 2.93
C ALA A 95 4.47 32.10 3.74
N MET A 96 4.35 31.97 5.07
CA MET A 96 4.03 33.08 5.95
C MET A 96 5.12 34.16 5.89
N ALA A 97 6.39 33.77 5.95
CA ALA A 97 7.53 34.68 5.83
C ALA A 97 7.55 35.38 4.46
N SER A 98 7.31 34.62 3.38
CA SER A 98 7.29 35.16 2.01
C SER A 98 6.21 36.23 1.81
N LEU A 99 5.02 36.02 2.36
CA LEU A 99 3.89 36.95 2.21
C LEU A 99 3.97 38.14 3.17
N HIS A 100 4.33 37.93 4.43
CA HIS A 100 4.27 38.98 5.46
C HIS A 100 5.58 39.73 5.65
N VAL A 101 6.73 39.04 5.59
CA VAL A 101 8.06 39.64 5.82
C VAL A 101 8.65 40.13 4.50
N HIS A 102 8.79 39.25 3.51
CA HIS A 102 9.41 39.59 2.23
C HIS A 102 8.46 40.31 1.26
N ARG A 103 7.15 40.07 1.39
CA ARG A 103 6.08 40.64 0.54
C ARG A 103 6.29 40.37 -0.95
N GLN A 104 6.75 39.16 -1.29
CA GLN A 104 7.04 38.74 -2.65
C GLN A 104 6.14 37.58 -3.07
N GLN A 105 5.43 37.75 -4.19
CA GLN A 105 4.49 36.75 -4.70
C GLN A 105 5.21 35.57 -5.36
N PHE A 106 6.34 35.80 -6.03
CA PHE A 106 7.05 34.74 -6.74
C PHE A 106 7.56 33.65 -5.78
N LEU A 107 8.08 34.04 -4.61
CA LEU A 107 8.49 33.08 -3.56
C LEU A 107 7.33 32.17 -3.16
N PHE A 108 6.14 32.74 -2.93
CA PHE A 108 4.97 31.93 -2.60
C PHE A 108 4.58 30.97 -3.73
N THR A 109 4.63 31.42 -4.98
CA THR A 109 4.32 30.53 -6.12
C THR A 109 5.32 29.39 -6.28
N GLU A 110 6.59 29.62 -5.94
CA GLU A 110 7.62 28.58 -5.94
C GLU A 110 7.42 27.57 -4.80
N ILE A 111 7.13 28.05 -3.58
CA ILE A 111 6.78 27.22 -2.43
C ILE A 111 5.58 26.33 -2.77
N GLU A 112 4.52 26.90 -3.34
CA GLU A 112 3.32 26.16 -3.71
C GLU A 112 3.62 25.08 -4.77
N ALA A 113 4.37 25.43 -5.82
CA ALA A 113 4.73 24.49 -6.86
C ALA A 113 5.60 23.34 -6.33
N GLU A 114 6.57 23.63 -5.47
CA GLU A 114 7.43 22.63 -4.84
C GLU A 114 6.63 21.70 -3.91
N LEU A 115 5.76 22.27 -3.06
CA LEU A 115 4.93 21.49 -2.15
C LEU A 115 4.00 20.53 -2.89
N ASN A 116 3.35 20.97 -3.96
CA ASN A 116 2.45 20.12 -4.74
C ASN A 116 3.18 18.89 -5.29
N LEU A 117 4.39 19.08 -5.86
CA LEU A 117 5.19 17.98 -6.38
C LEU A 117 5.61 16.99 -5.27
N ILE A 118 6.05 17.52 -4.13
CA ILE A 118 6.47 16.72 -2.98
C ILE A 118 5.31 15.93 -2.42
N PHE A 119 4.15 16.55 -2.27
CA PHE A 119 2.96 15.92 -1.71
C PHE A 119 2.47 14.76 -2.58
N ASP A 120 2.49 14.92 -3.92
CA ASP A 120 2.15 13.84 -4.85
C ASP A 120 3.12 12.65 -4.75
N ASN A 121 4.41 12.94 -4.62
CA ASN A 121 5.46 11.93 -4.41
C ASN A 121 5.29 11.21 -3.07
N ILE A 122 5.03 11.95 -1.99
CA ILE A 122 4.76 11.37 -0.66
C ILE A 122 3.55 10.45 -0.74
N LEU A 123 2.44 10.90 -1.32
CA LEU A 123 1.24 10.07 -1.46
C LEU A 123 1.48 8.83 -2.33
N PHE A 124 2.42 8.87 -3.27
CA PHE A 124 2.72 7.74 -4.16
C PHE A 124 3.58 6.70 -3.45
N THR A 125 4.66 7.15 -2.83
CA THR A 125 5.58 6.26 -2.12
C THR A 125 4.94 5.70 -0.87
N LEU A 126 4.22 6.52 -0.10
CA LEU A 126 3.52 6.08 1.11
C LEU A 126 2.43 5.06 0.79
N SER A 127 1.65 5.26 -0.28
CA SER A 127 0.60 4.30 -0.64
C SER A 127 1.21 2.95 -1.01
N ASP A 128 2.33 2.92 -1.73
CA ASP A 128 3.03 1.70 -2.09
C ASP A 128 3.58 0.97 -0.86
N GLN A 129 4.20 1.70 0.07
CA GLN A 129 4.76 1.16 1.32
C GLN A 129 3.67 0.61 2.26
N VAL A 130 2.58 1.37 2.44
CA VAL A 130 1.44 0.96 3.26
C VAL A 130 0.81 -0.30 2.69
N PHE A 131 0.54 -0.32 1.38
CA PHE A 131 -0.03 -1.49 0.71
C PHE A 131 0.88 -2.71 0.84
N LYS A 132 2.18 -2.56 0.57
CA LYS A 132 3.19 -3.62 0.72
C LYS A 132 3.24 -4.16 2.16
N HIS A 133 3.16 -3.29 3.17
CA HIS A 133 3.20 -3.69 4.58
C HIS A 133 1.98 -4.54 4.94
N PHE A 134 0.76 -4.06 4.67
CA PHE A 134 -0.46 -4.80 4.96
C PHE A 134 -0.57 -6.09 4.15
N LYS A 135 -0.14 -6.09 2.88
CA LYS A 135 -0.10 -7.30 2.04
C LYS A 135 0.85 -8.37 2.56
N THR A 136 2.04 -7.96 2.98
CA THR A 136 3.01 -8.87 3.59
C THR A 136 2.46 -9.45 4.90
N ARG A 137 1.89 -8.60 5.76
CA ARG A 137 1.25 -9.02 7.01
C ARG A 137 0.10 -10.01 6.78
N ALA A 138 -0.74 -9.76 5.77
CA ALA A 138 -1.85 -10.63 5.47
C ALA A 138 -1.40 -12.01 4.94
N ALA A 139 -0.43 -12.01 4.03
CA ALA A 139 0.13 -13.22 3.47
C ALA A 139 0.77 -14.10 4.55
N VAL A 140 1.51 -13.49 5.48
CA VAL A 140 2.14 -14.20 6.59
C VAL A 140 1.11 -14.76 7.58
N SER A 141 0.08 -13.99 7.93
CA SER A 141 -0.99 -14.46 8.82
C SER A 141 -1.71 -15.69 8.29
N LEU A 142 -1.94 -15.77 6.98
CA LEU A 142 -2.60 -16.92 6.34
C LEU A 142 -1.67 -18.14 6.21
N LEU A 143 -0.37 -17.92 6.03
CA LEU A 143 0.62 -19.01 6.08
C LEU A 143 0.66 -19.64 7.48
N GLN A 144 0.68 -18.82 8.53
CA GLN A 144 0.69 -19.29 9.93
C GLN A 144 -0.54 -20.14 10.26
N GLN A 145 -1.73 -19.72 9.83
CA GLN A 145 -2.95 -20.52 10.01
C GLN A 145 -2.84 -21.88 9.32
N THR A 146 -2.21 -21.93 8.14
CA THR A 146 -2.06 -23.17 7.38
C THR A 146 -0.97 -24.10 7.94
N SER A 147 0.08 -23.55 8.56
CA SER A 147 1.19 -24.33 9.15
C SER A 147 0.94 -24.76 10.60
N ALA A 148 0.15 -24.01 11.37
CA ALA A 148 -0.23 -24.36 12.74
C ALA A 148 -1.05 -25.66 12.82
N ASP A 149 -1.77 -26.01 11.75
CA ASP A 149 -2.48 -27.28 11.64
C ASP A 149 -1.55 -28.48 11.37
N ALA A 150 -0.29 -28.23 11.01
CA ALA A 150 0.63 -29.26 10.51
C ALA A 150 1.78 -29.61 11.47
N ASP A 151 2.35 -28.68 12.24
CA ASP A 151 3.44 -28.97 13.20
C ASP A 151 3.50 -27.94 14.35
N GLY A 152 3.62 -28.43 15.59
CA GLY A 152 3.76 -27.62 16.80
C GLY A 152 5.14 -26.96 16.90
N GLU A 153 5.12 -25.67 17.29
CA GLU A 153 6.22 -24.79 17.72
C GLU A 153 7.60 -25.01 17.06
N ASN A 154 8.11 -24.05 16.26
CA ASN A 154 9.51 -23.57 16.29
C ASN A 154 9.87 -22.57 15.17
N ALA A 155 10.80 -21.65 15.48
CA ALA A 155 11.62 -20.76 14.63
C ALA A 155 10.95 -19.77 13.65
N TYR A 156 9.86 -20.14 12.97
CA TYR A 156 9.17 -19.27 11.99
C TYR A 156 8.64 -17.98 12.64
N ASP A 157 8.34 -18.03 13.93
CA ASP A 157 7.71 -16.96 14.70
C ASP A 157 8.60 -15.71 14.89
N ALA A 158 9.93 -15.85 14.84
CA ALA A 158 10.86 -14.73 14.99
C ALA A 158 11.06 -13.95 13.68
N GLU A 159 11.25 -14.65 12.55
CA GLU A 159 11.37 -14.04 11.22
C GLU A 159 10.03 -13.47 10.75
N VAL A 160 8.92 -14.14 11.05
CA VAL A 160 7.57 -13.63 10.81
C VAL A 160 7.29 -12.38 11.64
N ARG A 161 7.64 -12.33 12.93
CA ARG A 161 7.51 -11.09 13.73
C ARG A 161 8.40 -9.96 13.24
N GLN A 162 9.55 -10.26 12.65
CA GLN A 162 10.42 -9.27 12.00
C GLN A 162 9.85 -8.79 10.65
N ALA A 163 9.30 -9.69 9.82
CA ALA A 163 8.64 -9.37 8.56
C ALA A 163 7.31 -8.61 8.77
N THR A 164 6.64 -8.89 9.89
CA THR A 164 5.41 -8.26 10.38
C THR A 164 5.74 -7.16 11.39
N GLY A 165 6.78 -6.37 11.12
CA GLY A 165 7.25 -5.32 12.01
C GLY A 165 6.13 -4.41 12.54
N LYS A 166 6.36 -3.74 13.67
CA LYS A 166 5.38 -2.83 14.31
C LYS A 166 4.78 -1.88 13.28
N ASN A 167 3.46 -1.69 13.31
CA ASN A 167 2.78 -0.78 12.38
C ASN A 167 3.03 0.68 12.79
N ASN A 168 4.16 1.26 12.39
CA ASN A 168 4.46 2.67 12.64
C ASN A 168 3.67 3.61 11.70
N PHE A 169 2.89 3.06 10.75
CA PHE A 169 1.98 3.83 9.91
C PHE A 169 0.66 4.18 10.60
N ALA A 170 0.29 3.51 11.70
CA ALA A 170 -0.99 3.71 12.37
C ALA A 170 -1.28 5.19 12.74
N PRO A 171 -0.32 5.97 13.28
CA PRO A 171 -0.55 7.39 13.54
C PRO A 171 -0.83 8.20 12.27
N LEU A 172 -0.12 7.92 11.17
CA LEU A 172 -0.34 8.60 9.89
C LEU A 172 -1.71 8.26 9.28
N LEU A 173 -2.12 7.00 9.35
CA LEU A 173 -3.41 6.55 8.82
C LEU A 173 -4.59 7.10 9.64
N SER A 174 -4.39 7.31 10.94
CA SER A 174 -5.39 7.96 11.81
C SER A 174 -5.59 9.45 11.50
N MET A 175 -4.65 10.08 10.78
CA MET A 175 -4.69 11.50 10.50
C MET A 175 -5.69 11.82 9.37
N GLN A 176 -6.79 12.49 9.70
CA GLN A 176 -7.85 12.78 8.73
C GLN A 176 -7.57 14.00 7.85
N ARG A 177 -6.98 15.06 8.43
CA ARG A 177 -6.82 16.37 7.78
C ARG A 177 -5.43 16.92 8.02
N LEU A 178 -4.83 17.45 6.96
CA LEU A 178 -3.54 18.13 6.99
C LEU A 178 -3.75 19.59 6.58
N ALA A 179 -3.31 20.54 7.41
CA ALA A 179 -3.37 21.95 7.09
C ALA A 179 -2.05 22.40 6.45
N LEU A 180 -2.07 22.66 5.14
CA LEU A 180 -0.89 23.10 4.39
C LEU A 180 -1.24 24.31 3.51
N LEU A 181 -0.44 25.36 3.58
CA LEU A 181 -0.61 26.62 2.84
C LEU A 181 -2.03 27.21 2.97
N GLY A 182 -2.66 27.05 4.14
CA GLY A 182 -4.03 27.48 4.41
C GLY A 182 -5.13 26.58 3.85
N ARG A 183 -4.78 25.48 3.17
CA ARG A 183 -5.72 24.46 2.67
C ARG A 183 -5.85 23.34 3.70
N SER A 184 -7.07 22.86 3.92
CA SER A 184 -7.33 21.63 4.68
C SER A 184 -7.42 20.45 3.71
N LEU A 185 -6.32 19.71 3.57
CA LEU A 185 -6.23 18.55 2.68
C LEU A 185 -6.78 17.29 3.40
N PRO A 186 -7.76 16.57 2.81
CA PRO A 186 -8.29 15.34 3.39
C PRO A 186 -7.34 14.17 3.09
N PHE A 187 -6.28 14.05 3.89
CA PHE A 187 -5.20 13.07 3.69
C PHE A 187 -5.71 11.63 3.68
N ALA A 188 -6.55 11.25 4.64
CA ALA A 188 -7.13 9.90 4.72
C ALA A 188 -7.91 9.54 3.44
N ARG A 189 -8.73 10.46 2.92
CA ARG A 189 -9.50 10.23 1.69
C ARG A 189 -8.61 10.04 0.46
N LEU A 190 -7.54 10.82 0.35
CA LEU A 190 -6.58 10.68 -0.75
C LEU A 190 -5.84 9.35 -0.69
N LEU A 191 -5.48 8.89 0.51
CA LEU A 191 -4.92 7.56 0.72
C LEU A 191 -5.91 6.46 0.37
N THR A 192 -7.16 6.54 0.85
CA THR A 192 -8.25 5.59 0.53
C THR A 192 -8.42 5.42 -0.97
N GLN A 193 -8.49 6.52 -1.73
CA GLN A 193 -8.61 6.45 -3.20
C GLN A 193 -7.45 5.69 -3.84
N ARG A 194 -6.21 5.92 -3.38
CA ARG A 194 -5.04 5.18 -3.88
C ARG A 194 -5.04 3.72 -3.42
N MET A 195 -5.53 3.42 -2.22
CA MET A 195 -5.67 2.04 -1.73
C MET A 195 -6.66 1.25 -2.57
N ASN A 196 -7.82 1.82 -2.93
CA ASN A 196 -8.82 1.15 -3.77
C ASN A 196 -8.23 0.79 -5.13
N ILE A 197 -7.47 1.70 -5.75
CA ILE A 197 -6.76 1.45 -7.01
C ILE A 197 -5.76 0.30 -6.84
N LYS A 198 -4.95 0.29 -5.77
CA LYS A 198 -3.94 -0.75 -5.51
C LYS A 198 -4.56 -2.13 -5.25
N LEU A 199 -5.68 -2.18 -4.52
CA LEU A 199 -6.43 -3.41 -4.29
C LEU A 199 -7.02 -3.95 -5.59
N ALA A 200 -7.65 -3.09 -6.39
CA ALA A 200 -8.19 -3.46 -7.70
C ALA A 200 -7.10 -3.95 -8.67
N GLU A 201 -5.94 -3.27 -8.71
CA GLU A 201 -4.76 -3.68 -9.48
C GLU A 201 -4.24 -5.06 -9.04
N SER A 202 -4.20 -5.33 -7.72
CA SER A 202 -3.76 -6.63 -7.19
C SER A 202 -4.74 -7.76 -7.56
N LEU A 203 -6.05 -7.50 -7.51
CA LEU A 203 -7.08 -8.45 -7.94
C LEU A 203 -7.04 -8.72 -9.44
N ASP A 204 -6.95 -7.67 -10.26
CA ASP A 204 -6.81 -7.79 -11.72
C ASP A 204 -5.53 -8.56 -12.09
N PHE A 205 -4.42 -8.32 -11.40
CA PHE A 205 -3.19 -9.09 -11.60
C PHE A 205 -3.37 -10.59 -11.29
N ALA A 206 -4.06 -10.92 -10.20
CA ALA A 206 -4.35 -12.31 -9.83
C ALA A 206 -5.24 -13.01 -10.88
N ILE A 207 -6.27 -12.32 -11.38
CA ILE A 207 -7.18 -12.84 -12.42
C ILE A 207 -6.42 -13.03 -13.75
N ARG A 208 -5.64 -12.05 -14.21
CA ARG A 208 -4.82 -12.19 -15.43
C ARG A 208 -3.82 -13.34 -15.35
N ARG A 209 -3.28 -13.58 -14.16
CA ARG A 209 -2.35 -14.69 -13.94
C ARG A 209 -3.07 -16.04 -14.01
N PHE A 210 -4.35 -16.09 -13.63
CA PHE A 210 -5.18 -17.27 -13.78
C PHE A 210 -5.55 -17.52 -15.25
N GLU A 211 -5.95 -16.48 -15.98
CA GLU A 211 -6.24 -16.55 -17.44
C GLU A 211 -5.06 -17.10 -18.25
N ALA A 212 -3.83 -16.76 -17.87
CA ALA A 212 -2.62 -17.23 -18.55
C ALA A 212 -2.17 -18.65 -18.16
N ARG A 213 -2.87 -19.36 -17.26
CA ARG A 213 -2.45 -20.65 -16.70
C ARG A 213 -3.53 -21.73 -16.80
N ASP A 214 -3.11 -22.95 -16.48
CA ASP A 214 -3.96 -24.14 -16.37
C ASP A 214 -5.05 -23.96 -15.31
N LEU A 215 -6.10 -24.78 -15.40
CA LEU A 215 -7.11 -24.90 -14.34
C LEU A 215 -6.51 -25.30 -12.97
N GLY A 216 -5.31 -25.91 -12.95
CA GLY A 216 -4.58 -26.16 -11.69
C GLY A 216 -4.21 -24.87 -10.93
N ALA A 217 -4.11 -23.73 -11.62
CA ALA A 217 -3.81 -22.44 -11.01
C ALA A 217 -4.98 -21.82 -10.24
N VAL A 218 -6.17 -22.45 -10.24
CA VAL A 218 -7.32 -22.03 -9.40
C VAL A 218 -6.91 -21.97 -7.91
N LEU A 219 -6.06 -22.89 -7.45
CA LEU A 219 -5.57 -22.89 -6.08
C LEU A 219 -4.72 -21.65 -5.77
N GLU A 220 -3.88 -21.22 -6.72
CA GLU A 220 -3.09 -19.99 -6.57
C GLU A 220 -4.01 -18.75 -6.55
N LEU A 221 -5.03 -18.73 -7.42
CA LEU A 221 -6.03 -17.65 -7.46
C LEU A 221 -6.81 -17.56 -6.14
N GLN A 222 -7.33 -18.68 -5.62
CA GLN A 222 -8.05 -18.73 -4.35
C GLN A 222 -7.20 -18.18 -3.21
N ARG A 223 -5.93 -18.59 -3.12
CA ARG A 223 -5.00 -18.07 -2.10
C ARG A 223 -4.73 -16.58 -2.28
N ALA A 224 -4.52 -16.12 -3.51
CA ALA A 224 -4.33 -14.70 -3.80
C ALA A 224 -5.56 -13.86 -3.39
N LEU A 225 -6.77 -14.33 -3.71
CA LEU A 225 -8.03 -13.69 -3.32
C LEU A 225 -8.21 -13.63 -1.80
N ARG A 226 -7.94 -14.74 -1.08
CA ARG A 226 -7.98 -14.76 0.39
C ARG A 226 -6.99 -13.78 1.02
N VAL A 227 -5.78 -13.69 0.49
CA VAL A 227 -4.79 -12.71 0.96
C VAL A 227 -5.28 -11.29 0.67
N CYS A 228 -5.83 -11.02 -0.52
CA CYS A 228 -6.38 -9.71 -0.86
C CYS A 228 -7.58 -9.32 0.02
N ARG A 229 -8.43 -10.28 0.38
CA ARG A 229 -9.54 -10.05 1.32
C ARG A 229 -9.03 -9.67 2.70
N LEU A 230 -8.09 -10.45 3.24
CA LEU A 230 -7.52 -10.14 4.56
C LEU A 230 -6.73 -8.82 4.55
N THR A 231 -6.09 -8.44 3.43
CA THR A 231 -5.53 -7.09 3.32
C THR A 231 -6.57 -5.99 3.37
N HIS A 232 -7.70 -6.18 2.69
CA HIS A 232 -8.80 -5.22 2.72
C HIS A 232 -9.31 -5.07 4.15
N ASP A 233 -9.52 -6.18 4.86
CA ASP A 233 -9.95 -6.18 6.27
C ASP A 233 -8.95 -5.39 7.15
N LEU A 234 -7.64 -5.67 7.06
CA LEU A 234 -6.62 -4.97 7.85
C LEU A 234 -6.51 -3.47 7.53
N ILE A 235 -6.71 -3.08 6.27
CA ILE A 235 -6.67 -1.66 5.89
C ILE A 235 -7.98 -0.96 6.35
N SER A 236 -9.12 -1.66 6.26
CA SER A 236 -10.43 -1.11 6.67
C SER A 236 -10.49 -0.72 8.15
N GLU A 237 -9.71 -1.38 9.02
CA GLU A 237 -9.55 -1.00 10.43
C GLU A 237 -9.01 0.43 10.61
N HIS A 238 -8.18 0.89 9.66
CA HIS A 238 -7.52 2.19 9.71
C HIS A 238 -8.14 3.23 8.78
N LEU A 239 -8.76 2.80 7.67
CA LEU A 239 -9.36 3.65 6.65
C LEU A 239 -10.84 3.24 6.44
N PRO A 240 -11.81 3.92 7.09
CA PRO A 240 -13.21 3.49 7.09
C PRO A 240 -13.94 3.71 5.75
N ASP A 241 -13.42 4.57 4.87
CA ASP A 241 -14.07 4.94 3.60
C ASP A 241 -13.66 4.04 2.41
N ILE A 242 -13.10 2.85 2.66
CA ILE A 242 -12.69 1.91 1.59
C ILE A 242 -13.92 1.22 0.98
N ASP A 243 -13.89 1.03 -0.34
CA ASP A 243 -14.96 0.34 -1.06
C ASP A 243 -15.05 -1.13 -0.60
N PRO A 244 -16.25 -1.71 -0.41
CA PRO A 244 -16.38 -3.10 -0.01
C PRO A 244 -15.63 -4.06 -0.94
N PHE A 245 -14.99 -5.10 -0.37
CA PHE A 245 -14.19 -6.06 -1.13
C PHE A 245 -14.94 -6.68 -2.31
N GLU A 246 -16.22 -7.04 -2.12
CA GLU A 246 -17.06 -7.62 -3.17
C GLU A 246 -17.23 -6.70 -4.38
N GLN A 247 -17.29 -5.37 -4.16
CA GLN A 247 -17.39 -4.40 -5.24
C GLN A 247 -16.08 -4.27 -6.00
N LEU A 248 -14.95 -4.30 -5.30
CA LEU A 248 -13.62 -4.30 -5.91
C LEU A 248 -13.37 -5.59 -6.71
N LEU A 249 -13.80 -6.74 -6.19
CA LEU A 249 -13.74 -8.01 -6.90
C LEU A 249 -14.63 -8.00 -8.14
N ALA A 250 -15.86 -7.51 -8.02
CA ALA A 250 -16.76 -7.39 -9.15
C ALA A 250 -16.21 -6.47 -10.25
N TYR A 251 -15.55 -5.37 -9.87
CA TYR A 251 -14.86 -4.47 -10.79
C TYR A 251 -13.76 -5.19 -11.56
N SER A 252 -12.84 -5.86 -10.86
CA SER A 252 -11.72 -6.55 -11.51
C SER A 252 -12.16 -7.79 -12.31
N ASN A 253 -13.25 -8.44 -11.93
CA ASN A 253 -13.84 -9.61 -12.59
C ASN A 253 -14.82 -9.24 -13.74
N HIS A 254 -15.00 -7.95 -14.03
CA HIS A 254 -15.95 -7.41 -15.03
C HIS A 254 -17.41 -7.87 -14.82
N SER A 255 -17.82 -8.11 -13.58
CA SER A 255 -19.17 -8.55 -13.21
C SER A 255 -20.11 -7.40 -12.81
N ILE A 256 -19.74 -6.14 -13.11
CA ILE A 256 -20.52 -4.95 -12.72
C ILE A 256 -21.72 -4.70 -13.63
N THR A 257 -21.64 -5.11 -14.91
CA THR A 257 -22.73 -4.87 -15.85
C THR A 257 -23.87 -5.84 -15.54
N PHE A 258 -25.10 -5.33 -15.44
CA PHE A 258 -26.33 -6.13 -15.20
C PHE A 258 -26.56 -7.24 -16.25
N LEU A 259 -25.86 -7.18 -17.39
CA LEU A 259 -25.91 -8.14 -18.50
C LEU A 259 -24.68 -9.06 -18.57
N SER A 260 -23.71 -8.93 -17.65
CA SER A 260 -22.54 -9.81 -17.58
C SER A 260 -22.93 -11.15 -16.96
N PHE A 261 -23.49 -12.06 -17.78
CA PHE A 261 -23.69 -13.47 -17.41
C PHE A 261 -22.38 -14.27 -17.46
N SER A 262 -21.31 -13.67 -18.00
CA SER A 262 -19.96 -14.23 -18.02
C SER A 262 -19.04 -13.33 -17.20
N THR A 263 -18.13 -13.98 -16.49
CA THR A 263 -17.10 -13.32 -15.70
C THR A 263 -15.75 -13.84 -16.16
N ARG A 264 -14.71 -13.03 -16.01
CA ARG A 264 -13.37 -13.40 -16.49
C ARG A 264 -12.90 -14.74 -15.92
N ILE A 265 -13.14 -14.96 -14.63
CA ILE A 265 -12.79 -16.22 -13.97
C ILE A 265 -13.62 -17.39 -14.50
N LEU A 266 -14.92 -17.19 -14.77
CA LEU A 266 -15.79 -18.22 -15.32
C LEU A 266 -15.38 -18.60 -16.75
N ASP A 267 -15.06 -17.62 -17.58
CA ASP A 267 -14.66 -17.86 -18.97
C ASP A 267 -13.32 -18.59 -19.04
N ALA A 268 -12.34 -18.15 -18.23
CA ALA A 268 -11.06 -18.86 -18.10
C ALA A 268 -11.25 -20.28 -17.55
N ALA A 269 -12.18 -20.51 -16.62
CA ALA A 269 -12.49 -21.85 -16.13
C ALA A 269 -13.14 -22.72 -17.21
N LYS A 270 -14.10 -22.19 -17.98
CA LYS A 270 -14.76 -22.90 -19.10
C LYS A 270 -13.75 -23.29 -20.17
N GLU A 271 -12.92 -22.34 -20.59
CA GLU A 271 -11.85 -22.58 -21.57
C GLU A 271 -10.86 -23.62 -21.02
N GLY A 272 -10.42 -23.49 -19.77
CA GLY A 272 -9.52 -24.46 -19.14
C GLY A 272 -10.10 -25.87 -19.05
N VAL A 273 -11.42 -26.02 -18.85
CA VAL A 273 -12.05 -27.35 -18.84
C VAL A 273 -12.16 -27.93 -20.25
N LYS A 274 -12.65 -27.14 -21.22
CA LYS A 274 -12.88 -27.60 -22.60
C LYS A 274 -11.57 -27.86 -23.37
N ALA A 275 -10.61 -26.96 -23.27
CA ALA A 275 -9.37 -27.00 -24.05
C ALA A 275 -8.26 -27.84 -23.41
N ASP A 276 -8.25 -28.02 -22.08
CA ASP A 276 -7.16 -28.72 -21.38
C ASP A 276 -7.66 -29.89 -20.53
N LEU A 277 -8.61 -29.69 -19.60
CA LEU A 277 -9.00 -30.75 -18.66
C LEU A 277 -9.60 -31.98 -19.36
N LEU A 278 -10.60 -31.79 -20.22
CA LEU A 278 -11.30 -32.87 -20.91
C LEU A 278 -10.40 -33.64 -21.90
N PRO A 279 -9.60 -32.99 -22.78
CA PRO A 279 -8.77 -33.71 -23.74
C PRO A 279 -7.47 -34.29 -23.15
N ASN A 280 -6.86 -33.64 -22.15
CA ASN A 280 -5.48 -33.94 -21.75
C ASN A 280 -5.34 -34.67 -20.40
N TYR A 281 -6.41 -34.86 -19.63
CA TYR A 281 -6.32 -35.50 -18.31
C TYR A 281 -7.03 -36.85 -18.26
N ALA A 282 -6.40 -37.82 -17.58
CA ALA A 282 -7.00 -39.11 -17.28
C ALA A 282 -7.39 -39.16 -15.79
N TYR A 283 -8.60 -39.62 -15.52
CA TYR A 283 -9.08 -39.82 -14.15
C TYR A 283 -8.48 -41.10 -13.55
N ARG A 284 -7.79 -40.96 -12.42
CA ARG A 284 -7.30 -42.10 -11.62
C ARG A 284 -8.20 -42.32 -10.42
N ALA A 285 -8.90 -43.45 -10.41
CA ALA A 285 -9.86 -43.81 -9.36
C ALA A 285 -9.23 -43.95 -7.97
N ASP A 286 -8.02 -44.49 -7.87
CA ASP A 286 -7.36 -44.80 -6.58
C ASP A 286 -7.00 -43.56 -5.75
N GLY A 287 -6.85 -42.40 -6.39
CA GLY A 287 -6.45 -41.15 -5.74
C GLY A 287 -7.41 -39.99 -5.97
N HIS A 288 -8.57 -40.23 -6.61
CA HIS A 288 -9.53 -39.20 -7.02
C HIS A 288 -8.88 -37.99 -7.71
N LEU A 289 -7.88 -38.25 -8.56
CA LEU A 289 -7.03 -37.23 -9.16
C LEU A 289 -7.02 -37.40 -10.68
N PHE A 290 -7.22 -36.30 -11.38
CA PHE A 290 -6.98 -36.16 -12.81
C PHE A 290 -5.50 -35.87 -13.01
N GLN A 291 -4.76 -36.78 -13.66
CA GLN A 291 -3.35 -36.56 -13.98
C GLN A 291 -3.17 -36.56 -15.49
N ARG A 292 -2.23 -35.73 -15.97
CA ARG A 292 -1.76 -35.83 -17.35
C ARG A 292 -1.04 -37.17 -17.50
N PRO A 293 -1.43 -38.03 -18.46
CA PRO A 293 -0.73 -39.28 -18.68
C PRO A 293 0.72 -39.00 -19.08
N LEU A 294 1.66 -39.63 -18.37
CA LEU A 294 3.07 -39.59 -18.75
C LEU A 294 3.19 -40.27 -20.12
N THR A 295 3.69 -39.53 -21.12
CA THR A 295 3.96 -39.98 -22.49
C THR A 295 2.75 -40.37 -23.35
N MET A 296 2.14 -39.40 -24.04
CA MET A 296 1.56 -39.61 -25.37
C MET A 296 1.69 -38.37 -26.25
N SER A 297 2.00 -38.57 -27.53
CA SER A 297 2.14 -37.55 -28.59
C SER A 297 0.83 -36.82 -28.98
N PHE A 298 -0.25 -37.04 -28.21
CA PHE A 298 -1.60 -36.55 -28.50
C PHE A 298 -1.99 -35.31 -27.69
N THR A 299 -1.19 -34.90 -26.70
CA THR A 299 -1.45 -33.68 -25.93
C THR A 299 -1.00 -32.47 -26.75
N GLN A 300 -1.95 -31.78 -27.38
CA GLN A 300 -1.72 -30.42 -27.86
C GLN A 300 -1.70 -29.52 -26.63
N GLU A 301 -0.53 -28.97 -26.29
CA GLU A 301 -0.49 -27.89 -25.30
C GLU A 301 -1.23 -26.69 -25.90
N PRO A 302 -2.31 -26.22 -25.27
CA PRO A 302 -3.02 -25.05 -25.78
C PRO A 302 -2.07 -23.86 -25.82
N GLU A 303 -2.09 -23.11 -26.93
CA GLU A 303 -1.32 -21.87 -27.06
C GLU A 303 -1.93 -20.85 -26.10
N ARG A 304 -1.19 -20.52 -25.03
CA ARG A 304 -1.67 -19.62 -23.98
C ARG A 304 -1.01 -18.26 -24.07
N ASP A 305 -1.76 -17.25 -23.65
CA ASP A 305 -1.23 -15.90 -23.51
C ASP A 305 -0.03 -15.85 -22.56
N PRO A 306 0.96 -14.98 -22.86
CA PRO A 306 2.14 -14.86 -22.03
C PRO A 306 1.78 -14.34 -20.64
N LEU A 307 2.39 -14.93 -19.61
CA LEU A 307 2.16 -14.52 -18.23
C LEU A 307 2.39 -13.01 -18.02
N PRO A 308 1.53 -12.34 -17.24
CA PRO A 308 1.71 -10.93 -16.94
C PRO A 308 3.03 -10.73 -16.18
N LYS A 309 3.86 -9.81 -16.69
CA LYS A 309 5.16 -9.48 -16.08
C LYS A 309 4.94 -8.93 -14.67
N LEU A 310 5.59 -9.53 -13.68
CA LEU A 310 5.57 -9.09 -12.29
C LEU A 310 6.36 -7.77 -12.15
N ARG A 311 5.73 -6.62 -12.45
CA ARG A 311 6.38 -5.30 -12.30
C ARG A 311 6.67 -5.01 -10.82
N ASN A 312 5.69 -5.29 -9.97
CA ASN A 312 5.77 -5.07 -8.53
C ASN A 312 5.50 -6.37 -7.77
N GLN A 313 6.45 -6.81 -6.92
CA GLN A 313 6.33 -8.08 -6.19
C GLN A 313 5.22 -8.07 -5.13
N HIS A 314 4.86 -6.88 -4.64
CA HIS A 314 3.80 -6.71 -3.67
C HIS A 314 2.39 -6.92 -4.24
N MET A 315 2.24 -7.03 -5.57
CA MET A 315 0.94 -7.26 -6.20
C MET A 315 0.40 -8.70 -6.01
N LEU A 316 1.28 -9.68 -5.69
CA LEU A 316 0.89 -11.07 -5.41
C LEU A 316 0.79 -11.38 -3.91
N PHE A 317 1.92 -11.72 -3.27
CA PHE A 317 1.98 -12.13 -1.86
C PHE A 317 2.91 -11.22 -1.02
N GLY A 318 3.21 -10.01 -1.51
CA GLY A 318 4.00 -9.00 -0.76
C GLY A 318 5.48 -9.00 -1.12
N THR A 319 6.21 -10.05 -0.77
CA THR A 319 7.68 -10.14 -0.96
C THR A 319 8.09 -11.26 -1.89
N LYS A 320 9.33 -11.23 -2.42
CA LYS A 320 9.86 -12.33 -3.25
C LYS A 320 9.85 -13.67 -2.52
N GLN A 321 10.22 -13.66 -1.24
CA GLN A 321 10.29 -14.87 -0.41
C GLN A 321 8.90 -15.47 -0.23
N LEU A 322 7.90 -14.66 0.13
CA LEU A 322 6.52 -15.12 0.26
C LEU A 322 5.97 -15.62 -1.07
N ASN A 323 6.25 -14.94 -2.18
CA ASN A 323 5.84 -15.42 -3.51
C ASN A 323 6.42 -16.82 -3.81
N ALA A 324 7.67 -17.09 -3.43
CA ALA A 324 8.29 -18.40 -3.61
C ALA A 324 7.67 -19.47 -2.69
N GLU A 325 7.41 -19.12 -1.42
CA GLU A 325 6.77 -20.03 -0.46
C GLU A 325 5.37 -20.43 -0.89
N TYR A 326 4.53 -19.46 -1.30
CA TYR A 326 3.19 -19.75 -1.81
C TYR A 326 3.23 -20.61 -3.08
N GLN A 327 4.19 -20.38 -3.97
CA GLN A 327 4.37 -21.23 -5.16
C GLN A 327 4.77 -22.67 -4.78
N LEU A 328 5.65 -22.85 -3.80
CA LEU A 328 6.02 -24.18 -3.29
C LEU A 328 4.84 -24.90 -2.63
N LEU A 329 4.01 -24.18 -1.88
CA LEU A 329 2.81 -24.74 -1.27
C LEU A 329 1.80 -25.21 -2.31
N VAL A 330 1.52 -24.37 -3.32
CA VAL A 330 0.64 -24.74 -4.44
C VAL A 330 1.22 -25.95 -5.17
N ALA A 331 2.52 -25.94 -5.50
CA ALA A 331 3.16 -27.07 -6.19
C ALA A 331 3.08 -28.39 -5.39
N ARG A 332 3.23 -28.33 -4.05
CA ARG A 332 3.08 -29.49 -3.17
C ARG A 332 1.65 -30.03 -3.16
N GLN A 333 0.66 -29.14 -3.15
CA GLN A 333 -0.76 -29.50 -3.10
C GLN A 333 -1.30 -29.98 -4.45
N THR A 334 -0.74 -29.48 -5.55
CA THR A 334 -1.20 -29.86 -6.89
C THR A 334 -0.81 -31.29 -7.27
N GLN A 335 0.26 -31.88 -6.71
CA GLN A 335 0.70 -33.26 -6.98
C GLN A 335 0.69 -33.66 -8.48
N GLY A 336 0.91 -32.69 -9.37
CA GLY A 336 0.89 -32.87 -10.82
C GLY A 336 -0.48 -33.13 -11.46
N GLY A 337 -1.60 -32.81 -10.80
CA GLY A 337 -2.94 -33.07 -11.33
C GLY A 337 -4.05 -32.20 -10.75
N PHE A 338 -5.24 -32.29 -11.33
CA PHE A 338 -6.46 -31.67 -10.80
C PHE A 338 -7.17 -32.65 -9.85
N GLY A 339 -7.67 -32.17 -8.72
CA GLY A 339 -8.12 -33.03 -7.61
C GLY A 339 -9.21 -32.39 -6.78
N PRO A 340 -9.63 -33.02 -5.67
CA PRO A 340 -10.72 -32.52 -4.84
C PRO A 340 -10.43 -31.13 -4.26
N ILE A 341 -9.18 -30.86 -3.86
CA ILE A 341 -8.76 -29.55 -3.34
C ILE A 341 -8.92 -28.45 -4.40
N HIS A 342 -8.66 -28.77 -5.67
CA HIS A 342 -8.83 -27.81 -6.77
C HIS A 342 -10.31 -27.59 -7.09
N ALA A 343 -11.13 -28.64 -6.99
CA ALA A 343 -12.58 -28.52 -7.16
C ALA A 343 -13.21 -27.69 -6.04
N GLU A 344 -12.82 -27.89 -4.78
CA GLU A 344 -13.25 -27.06 -3.65
C GLU A 344 -12.84 -25.59 -3.85
N ALA A 345 -11.60 -25.35 -4.28
CA ALA A 345 -11.12 -24.01 -4.60
C ALA A 345 -11.93 -23.37 -5.75
N LEU A 346 -12.28 -24.16 -6.76
CA LEU A 346 -13.08 -23.71 -7.90
C LEU A 346 -14.50 -23.31 -7.46
N VAL A 347 -15.11 -24.08 -6.57
CA VAL A 347 -16.44 -23.80 -5.99
C VAL A 347 -16.42 -22.50 -5.18
N GLU A 348 -15.40 -22.28 -4.34
CA GLU A 348 -15.29 -21.05 -3.55
C GLU A 348 -15.09 -19.80 -4.42
N VAL A 349 -14.28 -19.91 -5.48
CA VAL A 349 -13.95 -18.76 -6.33
C VAL A 349 -15.11 -18.38 -7.26
N LEU A 350 -15.82 -19.37 -7.83
CA LEU A 350 -16.95 -19.12 -8.75
C LEU A 350 -18.27 -18.85 -8.03
N GLY A 351 -18.39 -19.32 -6.79
CA GLY A 351 -19.66 -19.36 -6.07
C GLY A 351 -20.71 -20.25 -6.74
N GLU A 352 -21.91 -20.30 -6.17
CA GLU A 352 -22.99 -21.17 -6.65
C GLU A 352 -23.47 -20.80 -8.06
N GLY A 353 -23.57 -19.49 -8.35
CA GLY A 353 -24.02 -18.99 -9.65
C GLY A 353 -23.05 -19.33 -10.78
N GLY A 354 -21.74 -19.14 -10.56
CA GLY A 354 -20.72 -19.48 -11.54
C GLY A 354 -20.61 -20.98 -11.78
N LEU A 355 -20.75 -21.80 -10.74
CA LEU A 355 -20.72 -23.25 -10.86
C LEU A 355 -21.86 -23.77 -11.74
N ASN A 356 -23.09 -23.28 -11.52
CA ASN A 356 -24.24 -23.69 -12.33
C ASN A 356 -24.06 -23.31 -13.81
N ALA A 357 -23.51 -22.13 -14.09
CA ALA A 357 -23.22 -21.70 -15.45
C ALA A 357 -22.12 -22.55 -16.12
N LEU A 358 -21.12 -23.00 -15.34
CA LEU A 358 -20.09 -23.92 -15.80
C LEU A 358 -20.68 -25.31 -16.10
N LEU A 359 -21.51 -25.85 -15.21
CA LEU A 359 -22.16 -27.15 -15.41
C LEU A 359 -23.08 -27.17 -16.64
N HIS A 360 -23.88 -26.12 -16.84
CA HIS A 360 -24.73 -25.98 -18.02
C HIS A 360 -23.90 -25.91 -19.32
N ASP A 361 -22.78 -25.21 -19.31
CA ASP A 361 -21.89 -25.11 -20.46
C ASP A 361 -21.19 -26.44 -20.76
N LEU A 362 -20.84 -27.20 -19.72
CA LEU A 362 -20.30 -28.55 -19.88
C LEU A 362 -21.34 -29.55 -20.40
N SER A 363 -22.58 -29.51 -19.92
CA SER A 363 -23.63 -30.39 -20.46
C SER A 363 -23.88 -30.11 -21.94
N SER A 364 -23.96 -28.83 -22.31
CA SER A 364 -24.12 -28.43 -23.72
C SER A 364 -22.96 -28.92 -24.58
N HIS A 365 -21.72 -28.85 -24.08
CA HIS A 365 -20.55 -29.33 -24.81
C HIS A 365 -20.49 -30.86 -24.92
N MET A 366 -20.96 -31.59 -23.90
CA MET A 366 -21.08 -33.04 -24.01
C MET A 366 -22.15 -33.44 -25.04
N ASP A 367 -23.26 -32.73 -25.10
CA ASP A 367 -24.31 -32.97 -26.10
C ASP A 367 -23.74 -32.78 -27.53
N GLU A 368 -22.95 -31.73 -27.75
CA GLU A 368 -22.23 -31.49 -29.02
C GLU A 368 -21.22 -32.58 -29.40
N LEU A 369 -20.65 -33.31 -28.42
CA LEU A 369 -19.69 -34.39 -28.67
C LEU A 369 -20.38 -35.75 -28.88
N ILE A 370 -21.64 -35.88 -28.46
CA ILE A 370 -22.45 -37.10 -28.59
C ILE A 370 -23.21 -37.10 -29.93
N GLU A 371 -23.57 -35.92 -30.46
CA GLU A 371 -24.04 -35.72 -31.84
C GLU A 371 -22.90 -35.88 -32.87
#